data_AF-A0A521E503-F1
#
_entry.id   AF-A0A521E503-F1
#
_cell.length_a   1.000
_cell.length_b   1.000
_cell.length_c   1.000
_cell.angle_alpha   90.00
_cell.angle_beta   90.00
_cell.angle_gamma   90.00
#
_symmetry.space_group_name_H-M   'P 1'
#
loop_
_entity.id
_entity.type
_entity.pdbx_description
1 polymer ?
#
loop_
_entity_poly.entity_id
_entity_poly.type
_entity_poly.pdbx_seq_one_letter_code
_entity_poly.pdbx_strand_id
1 'polypeptide(L)'
;MDRIIILTRLAVAIFLFYILNYLLYSSFNQIPFFISAPINGILIIGALYYIFKSRKQFVIDNEDEEGMPVHLEKSSYFFIPLGAVIAFFLVSSSFRTTLYIDNGKSTPVEIKIASEAAQTIAPNSFIKTEVPIGKNELIIDGKTKTINILDKGEWVYNVDNLNSYIEGTVDYADQSIRNINNIKDTTTTKLSADKIIHKEFFKLESDFIFEAPETISVSKNAQTGTVHTQTVLYRLPKGISQVK
;
A
#
# COMPACT_ATOMS: atom_id res chain seq x y z
N MET A 1 13.20 30.03 17.59
CA MET A 1 12.40 29.33 18.62
C MET A 1 11.02 29.00 18.10
N ASP A 2 10.34 29.95 17.46
CA ASP A 2 8.95 29.82 16.95
C ASP A 2 8.73 28.69 15.94
N ARG A 3 9.68 28.43 15.03
CA ARG A 3 9.58 27.34 14.05
C ARG A 3 9.50 25.96 14.71
N ILE A 4 10.25 25.75 15.79
CA ILE A 4 10.25 24.47 16.50
C ILE A 4 8.90 24.28 17.21
N ILE A 5 8.38 25.32 17.84
CA ILE A 5 7.07 25.29 18.53
C ILE A 5 5.95 24.97 17.53
N ILE A 6 5.96 25.59 16.35
CA ILE A 6 5.00 25.32 15.26
C ILE A 6 5.07 23.84 14.82
N LEU A 7 6.28 23.33 14.59
CA LEU A 7 6.49 21.93 14.19
C LEU A 7 6.03 20.96 15.27
N THR A 8 6.32 21.25 16.54
CA THR A 8 5.89 20.42 17.67
C THR A 8 4.36 20.39 17.79
N ARG A 9 3.68 21.53 17.66
CA ARG A 9 2.20 21.59 17.71
C ARG A 9 1.57 20.77 16.59
N LEU A 10 2.10 20.90 15.38
CA LEU A 10 1.64 20.11 14.24
C LEU A 10 1.90 18.61 14.45
N ALA A 11 3.09 18.24 14.93
CA ALA A 11 3.45 16.84 15.19
C ALA A 11 2.55 16.20 16.25
N VAL A 12 2.25 16.91 17.35
CA VAL A 12 1.33 16.43 18.39
C VAL A 12 -0.09 16.23 17.83
N ALA A 13 -0.58 17.18 17.04
CA ALA A 13 -1.88 17.04 16.40
C ALA A 13 -1.90 15.84 15.45
N ILE A 14 -0.91 15.70 14.56
CA ILE A 14 -0.79 14.55 13.65
C ILE A 14 -0.77 13.25 14.46
N PHE A 15 0.05 13.14 15.50
CA PHE A 15 0.19 11.93 16.31
C PHE A 15 -1.13 11.52 16.98
N LEU A 16 -1.84 12.47 17.61
CA LEU A 16 -3.13 12.21 18.26
C LEU A 16 -4.16 11.67 17.27
N PHE A 17 -4.35 12.37 16.15
CA PHE A 17 -5.32 11.95 15.14
C PHE A 17 -4.86 10.69 14.40
N TYR A 18 -3.55 10.44 14.30
CA TYR A 18 -3.03 9.22 13.72
C TYR A 18 -3.45 8.02 14.56
N ILE A 19 -3.28 8.06 15.89
CA ILE A 19 -3.72 6.97 16.78
C ILE A 19 -5.23 6.73 16.65
N LEU A 20 -6.03 7.79 16.72
CA LEU A 20 -7.49 7.67 16.65
C LEU A 20 -7.95 7.09 15.31
N ASN A 21 -7.42 7.58 14.20
CA ASN A 21 -7.72 7.03 12.88
C ASN A 21 -7.18 5.61 12.73
N TYR A 22 -6.00 5.31 13.28
CA TYR A 22 -5.41 3.96 13.21
C TYR A 22 -6.31 2.95 13.90
N LEU A 23 -6.86 3.29 15.08
CA LEU A 23 -7.84 2.45 15.76
C LEU A 23 -9.10 2.25 14.92
N LEU A 24 -9.63 3.32 14.32
CA LEU A 24 -10.80 3.24 13.44
C LEU A 24 -10.58 2.27 12.27
N TYR A 25 -9.49 2.44 11.52
CA TYR A 25 -9.19 1.61 10.35
C TYR A 25 -8.69 0.20 10.72
N SER A 26 -8.04 0.03 11.86
CA SER A 26 -7.65 -1.30 12.35
C SER A 26 -8.86 -2.13 12.77
N SER A 27 -9.89 -1.50 13.34
CA SER A 27 -11.13 -2.20 13.72
C SER A 27 -12.11 -2.35 12.55
N PHE A 28 -12.16 -1.36 11.67
CA PHE A 28 -13.09 -1.29 10.54
C PHE A 28 -12.33 -1.02 9.24
N ASN A 29 -11.46 -1.94 8.83
CA ASN A 29 -10.63 -1.79 7.63
C ASN A 29 -11.45 -1.56 6.35
N GLN A 30 -12.68 -2.09 6.28
CA GLN A 30 -13.59 -1.91 5.16
C GLN A 30 -14.45 -0.65 5.25
N ILE A 31 -14.23 0.25 6.22
CA ILE A 31 -15.06 1.45 6.38
C ILE A 31 -14.99 2.30 5.09
N PRO A 32 -16.16 2.63 4.49
CA PRO A 32 -16.20 3.50 3.32
C PRO A 32 -15.72 4.91 3.65
N PHE A 33 -15.09 5.56 2.67
CA PHE A 33 -14.55 6.92 2.84
C PHE A 33 -15.63 7.90 3.33
N PHE A 34 -16.83 7.84 2.74
CA PHE A 34 -17.96 8.71 3.08
C PHE A 34 -18.50 8.53 4.51
N ILE A 35 -18.17 7.43 5.20
CA ILE A 35 -18.49 7.22 6.62
C ILE A 35 -17.32 7.67 7.49
N SER A 36 -16.09 7.29 7.12
CA SER A 36 -14.89 7.63 7.89
C SER A 36 -14.59 9.14 7.95
N ALA A 37 -14.87 9.89 6.87
CA ALA A 37 -14.61 11.32 6.81
C ALA A 37 -15.50 12.13 7.80
N PRO A 38 -16.84 11.90 7.89
CA PRO A 38 -17.67 12.49 8.94
C PRO A 38 -17.23 12.14 10.37
N ILE A 39 -16.81 10.89 10.62
CA ILE A 39 -16.29 10.49 11.94
C ILE A 39 -15.06 11.32 12.30
N ASN A 40 -14.12 11.49 11.37
CA ASN A 40 -12.95 12.34 11.58
C ASN A 40 -13.36 13.82 11.83
N GLY A 41 -14.39 14.31 11.13
CA GLY A 41 -14.98 15.63 11.38
C GLY A 41 -15.52 15.79 12.81
N ILE A 42 -16.22 14.78 13.34
CA ILE A 42 -16.70 14.78 14.72
C ILE A 42 -15.53 14.79 15.71
N LEU A 43 -14.47 14.03 15.45
CA LEU A 43 -13.26 14.03 16.29
C LEU A 43 -12.60 15.42 16.33
N ILE A 44 -12.53 16.11 15.20
CA ILE A 44 -12.01 17.49 15.14
C ILE A 44 -12.87 18.42 15.99
N ILE A 45 -14.20 18.39 15.83
CA ILE A 45 -15.13 19.23 16.59
C ILE A 45 -14.97 18.95 18.10
N GLY A 46 -14.88 17.68 18.49
CA GLY A 46 -14.66 17.28 19.88
C GLY A 46 -13.34 17.82 20.45
N ALA A 47 -12.24 17.72 19.69
CA ALA A 47 -10.94 18.25 20.09
C ALA A 47 -10.95 19.78 20.23
N LEU A 48 -11.56 20.50 19.28
CA LEU A 48 -11.69 21.96 19.35
C LEU A 48 -12.56 22.39 20.54
N TYR A 49 -13.67 21.70 20.79
CA TYR A 49 -14.54 21.96 21.94
C TYR A 49 -13.82 21.71 23.27
N TYR A 50 -13.05 20.62 23.37
CA TYR A 50 -12.22 20.35 24.53
C TYR A 50 -11.22 21.47 24.78
N ILE A 51 -10.49 21.91 23.75
CA ILE A 51 -9.52 23.02 23.88
C ILE A 51 -10.23 24.30 24.32
N PHE A 52 -11.36 24.64 23.70
CA PHE A 52 -12.15 25.81 24.08
C PHE A 52 -12.59 25.77 25.55
N LYS A 53 -13.15 24.65 26.00
CA LYS A 53 -13.60 24.50 27.38
C LYS A 53 -12.44 24.54 28.38
N SER A 54 -11.38 23.79 28.12
CA SER A 54 -10.18 23.74 28.98
C SER A 54 -9.47 25.09 29.05
N ARG A 55 -9.41 25.82 27.93
CA ARG A 55 -8.88 27.18 27.87
C ARG A 55 -9.70 28.14 28.75
N LYS A 56 -11.02 28.12 28.61
CA LYS A 56 -11.92 28.97 29.42
C LYS A 56 -11.75 28.66 30.91
N GLN A 57 -11.67 27.38 31.27
CA GLN A 57 -11.48 26.96 32.65
C GLN A 57 -10.12 27.42 33.19
N PHE A 58 -9.03 27.27 32.42
CA PHE A 58 -7.70 27.70 32.81
C PHE A 58 -7.62 29.20 33.12
N VAL A 59 -8.21 30.04 32.28
CA VAL A 59 -8.23 31.50 32.48
C VAL A 59 -9.04 31.87 33.73
N ILE A 60 -10.13 31.15 34.02
CA ILE A 60 -10.91 31.37 35.25
C ILE A 60 -10.09 30.96 36.48
N ASP A 61 -9.40 29.83 36.42
CA ASP A 61 -8.69 29.27 37.58
C ASP A 61 -7.38 30.01 37.92
N ASN A 62 -6.74 30.66 36.93
CA ASN A 62 -5.42 31.29 37.10
C ASN A 62 -5.43 32.80 36.88
N GLU A 63 -6.56 33.38 36.44
CA GLU A 63 -6.68 34.80 36.06
C GLU A 63 -5.61 35.27 35.06
N ASP A 64 -5.04 34.33 34.30
CA ASP A 64 -3.89 34.55 33.43
C ASP A 64 -4.15 34.00 32.02
N GLU A 65 -4.10 34.90 31.03
CA GLU A 65 -4.16 34.54 29.60
C GLU A 65 -2.76 34.42 28.97
N GLU A 66 -1.73 35.04 29.55
CA GLU A 66 -0.36 35.10 29.02
C GLU A 66 0.47 33.86 29.37
N GLY A 67 0.30 33.28 30.57
CA GLY A 67 0.97 32.05 31.02
C GLY A 67 0.35 30.74 30.53
N MET A 68 -0.49 30.77 29.51
CA MET A 68 -1.29 29.62 29.07
C MET A 68 -0.42 28.47 28.53
N PRO A 69 -0.70 27.20 28.91
CA PRO A 69 -0.03 26.07 28.30
C PRO A 69 -0.20 26.03 26.79
N VAL A 70 0.88 25.70 26.09
CA VAL A 70 1.00 25.65 24.62
C VAL A 70 -0.16 24.95 23.91
N HIS A 71 -0.72 23.88 24.51
CA HIS A 71 -1.81 23.10 23.91
C HIS A 71 -3.19 23.78 24.02
N LEU A 72 -3.35 24.75 24.92
CA LEU A 72 -4.59 25.53 25.10
C LEU A 72 -4.58 26.88 24.36
N GLU A 73 -3.47 27.26 23.73
CA GLU A 73 -3.36 28.51 23.00
C GLU A 73 -4.32 28.61 21.81
N LYS A 74 -4.66 29.85 21.41
CA LYS A 74 -5.51 30.14 20.23
C LYS A 74 -4.94 29.53 18.94
N SER A 75 -3.62 29.42 18.82
CA SER A 75 -2.97 28.83 17.65
C SER A 75 -3.31 27.33 17.48
N SER A 76 -3.66 26.61 18.55
CA SER A 76 -4.08 25.21 18.48
C SER A 76 -5.32 25.00 17.62
N TYR A 77 -6.21 26.01 17.50
CA TYR A 77 -7.38 25.93 16.62
C TYR A 77 -7.02 25.76 15.13
N PHE A 78 -5.81 26.18 14.73
CA PHE A 78 -5.31 25.96 13.38
C PHE A 78 -4.62 24.59 13.21
N PHE A 79 -3.80 24.19 14.19
CA PHE A 79 -3.03 22.95 14.09
C PHE A 79 -3.88 21.68 14.24
N ILE A 80 -4.97 21.74 15.00
CA ILE A 80 -5.86 20.59 15.21
C ILE A 80 -6.52 20.13 13.90
N PRO A 81 -7.22 20.98 13.13
CA PRO A 81 -7.79 20.58 11.84
C PRO A 81 -6.71 20.14 10.85
N LEU A 82 -5.59 20.87 10.76
CA LEU A 82 -4.52 20.54 9.82
C LEU A 82 -3.89 19.17 10.14
N GLY A 83 -3.56 18.92 11.40
CA GLY A 83 -3.00 17.65 11.85
C GLY A 83 -3.99 16.49 11.65
N ALA A 84 -5.29 16.72 11.90
CA ALA A 84 -6.33 15.73 11.67
C ALA A 84 -6.49 15.34 10.21
N VAL A 85 -6.43 16.31 9.29
CA VAL A 85 -6.49 16.06 7.85
C VAL A 85 -5.28 15.24 7.40
N ILE A 86 -4.06 15.65 7.79
CA ILE A 86 -2.83 14.94 7.43
C ILE A 86 -2.87 13.50 7.98
N ALA A 87 -3.20 13.33 9.25
CA ALA A 87 -3.26 12.02 9.89
C ALA A 87 -4.31 11.11 9.25
N PHE A 88 -5.47 11.64 8.90
CA PHE A 88 -6.54 10.89 8.24
C PHE A 88 -6.07 10.27 6.92
N PHE A 89 -5.41 11.04 6.05
CA PHE A 89 -4.87 10.52 4.79
C PHE A 89 -3.71 9.53 4.99
N LEU A 90 -2.80 9.81 5.94
CA LEU A 90 -1.68 8.91 6.27
C LEU A 90 -2.17 7.54 6.75
N VAL A 91 -3.19 7.52 7.60
CA VAL A 91 -3.76 6.26 8.08
C VAL A 91 -4.59 5.60 6.99
N SER A 92 -5.48 6.32 6.31
CA SER A 92 -6.36 5.75 5.29
C SER A 92 -5.56 5.04 4.18
N SER A 93 -4.52 5.68 3.67
CA SER A 93 -3.58 5.09 2.70
C SER A 93 -2.82 3.90 3.27
N SER A 94 -2.68 3.80 4.60
CA SER A 94 -2.00 2.69 5.24
C SER A 94 -2.81 1.40 5.34
N PHE A 95 -4.12 1.46 5.12
CA PHE A 95 -5.01 0.31 5.15
C PHE A 95 -5.57 -0.05 3.79
N ARG A 96 -5.12 0.62 2.73
CA ARG A 96 -5.58 0.44 1.35
C ARG A 96 -4.42 0.11 0.45
N THR A 97 -4.72 -0.56 -0.65
CA THR A 97 -3.76 -0.79 -1.73
C THR A 97 -4.42 -0.68 -3.09
N THR A 98 -3.59 -0.60 -4.12
CA THR A 98 -4.04 -0.58 -5.51
C THR A 98 -4.41 -1.98 -5.98
N LEU A 99 -5.60 -2.11 -6.54
CA LEU A 99 -6.06 -3.27 -7.28
C LEU A 99 -6.30 -2.88 -8.75
N TYR A 100 -5.58 -3.55 -9.65
CA TYR A 100 -5.87 -3.55 -11.08
C TYR A 100 -6.87 -4.67 -11.36
N ILE A 101 -7.97 -4.35 -12.02
CA ILE A 101 -8.92 -5.35 -12.48
C ILE A 101 -8.90 -5.37 -13.99
N ASP A 102 -8.54 -6.52 -14.55
CA ASP A 102 -8.28 -6.70 -15.96
C ASP A 102 -9.38 -7.53 -16.63
N ASN A 103 -9.85 -7.04 -17.77
CA ASN A 103 -10.82 -7.69 -18.62
C ASN A 103 -10.18 -8.05 -19.97
N GLY A 104 -9.74 -9.30 -20.10
CA GLY A 104 -9.24 -9.86 -21.37
C GLY A 104 -10.36 -10.29 -22.34
N LYS A 105 -11.65 -10.18 -21.96
CA LYS A 105 -12.76 -10.60 -22.80
C LYS A 105 -12.94 -9.62 -23.96
N SER A 106 -13.55 -10.13 -25.04
CA SER A 106 -14.00 -9.32 -26.17
C SER A 106 -15.28 -8.51 -25.88
N THR A 107 -15.86 -8.64 -24.69
CA THR A 107 -17.08 -7.93 -24.26
C THR A 107 -16.82 -7.15 -22.97
N PRO A 108 -17.55 -6.04 -22.73
CA PRO A 108 -17.46 -5.32 -21.47
C PRO A 108 -17.85 -6.21 -20.28
N VAL A 109 -17.28 -5.93 -19.12
CA VAL A 109 -17.59 -6.60 -17.85
C VAL A 109 -18.02 -5.57 -16.83
N GLU A 110 -19.11 -5.84 -16.11
CA GLU A 110 -19.54 -5.01 -14.99
C GLU A 110 -18.94 -5.53 -13.69
N ILE A 111 -18.31 -4.64 -12.94
CA ILE A 111 -17.66 -4.96 -11.67
C ILE A 111 -18.13 -4.01 -10.59
N LYS A 112 -18.49 -4.56 -9.44
CA LYS A 112 -18.78 -3.80 -8.23
C LYS A 112 -17.91 -4.28 -7.08
N ILE A 113 -17.23 -3.36 -6.43
CA ILE A 113 -16.38 -3.63 -5.27
C ILE A 113 -17.12 -3.10 -4.03
N ALA A 114 -17.70 -4.01 -3.25
CA ALA A 114 -18.43 -3.69 -2.01
C ALA A 114 -19.29 -2.40 -2.09
N SER A 115 -18.97 -1.40 -1.27
CA SER A 115 -19.68 -0.13 -1.10
C SER A 115 -19.45 0.90 -2.22
N GLU A 116 -18.70 0.54 -3.26
CA GLU A 116 -18.43 1.41 -4.40
C GLU A 116 -19.51 1.31 -5.47
N ALA A 117 -19.55 2.32 -6.35
CA ALA A 117 -20.39 2.29 -7.53
C ALA A 117 -19.93 1.17 -8.47
N ALA A 118 -20.88 0.59 -9.20
CA ALA A 118 -20.55 -0.35 -10.27
C ALA A 118 -19.75 0.39 -11.36
N GLN A 119 -18.73 -0.29 -11.87
CA GLN A 119 -17.85 0.20 -12.94
C GLN A 119 -17.88 -0.79 -14.09
N THR A 120 -17.93 -0.28 -15.31
CA THR A 120 -17.84 -1.11 -16.51
C THR A 120 -16.42 -1.05 -17.06
N ILE A 121 -15.80 -2.22 -17.22
CA ILE A 121 -14.48 -2.37 -17.84
C ILE A 121 -14.69 -2.70 -19.32
N ALA A 122 -14.10 -1.90 -20.21
CA ALA A 122 -14.16 -2.15 -21.64
C ALA A 122 -13.44 -3.45 -22.02
N PRO A 123 -13.71 -4.04 -23.19
CA PRO A 123 -12.96 -5.18 -23.70
C PRO A 123 -11.46 -4.92 -23.76
N ASN A 124 -10.64 -5.92 -23.43
CA ASN A 124 -9.16 -5.86 -23.49
C ASN A 124 -8.55 -4.67 -22.74
N SER A 125 -9.12 -4.31 -21.59
CA SER A 125 -8.69 -3.16 -20.80
C SER A 125 -8.69 -3.47 -19.32
N PHE A 126 -8.02 -2.61 -18.53
CA PHE A 126 -8.03 -2.70 -17.08
C PHE A 126 -8.51 -1.40 -16.46
N ILE A 127 -9.00 -1.51 -15.23
CA ILE A 127 -9.23 -0.36 -14.35
C ILE A 127 -8.28 -0.43 -13.15
N LYS A 128 -7.98 0.74 -12.59
CA LYS A 128 -7.23 0.88 -11.34
C LYS A 128 -8.19 1.39 -10.26
N THR A 129 -8.21 0.73 -9.12
CA THR A 129 -9.01 1.15 -7.95
C THR A 129 -8.27 0.91 -6.64
N GLU A 130 -8.72 1.54 -5.57
CA GLU A 130 -8.17 1.37 -4.22
C GLU A 130 -9.08 0.52 -3.35
N VAL A 131 -8.53 -0.55 -2.80
CA VAL A 131 -9.28 -1.51 -1.98
C VAL A 131 -8.62 -1.69 -0.63
N PRO A 132 -9.39 -1.98 0.44
CA PRO A 132 -8.83 -2.22 1.75
C PRO A 132 -7.99 -3.51 1.78
N ILE A 133 -6.95 -3.52 2.60
CA ILE A 133 -6.16 -4.73 2.88
C ILE A 133 -7.04 -5.71 3.66
N GLY A 134 -6.99 -6.98 3.27
CA GLY A 134 -7.80 -8.07 3.80
C GLY A 134 -8.81 -8.62 2.80
N LYS A 135 -9.88 -9.21 3.32
CA LYS A 135 -10.94 -9.81 2.49
C LYS A 135 -11.73 -8.70 1.78
N ASN A 136 -11.98 -8.87 0.50
CA ASN A 136 -12.79 -7.98 -0.33
C ASN A 136 -13.81 -8.79 -1.13
N GLU A 137 -15.02 -8.27 -1.26
CA GLU A 137 -16.07 -8.84 -2.08
C GLU A 137 -16.21 -8.08 -3.40
N LEU A 138 -16.08 -8.83 -4.50
CA LEU A 138 -16.20 -8.38 -5.88
C LEU A 138 -17.44 -9.03 -6.49
N ILE A 139 -18.31 -8.25 -7.11
CA ILE A 139 -19.41 -8.78 -7.93
C ILE A 139 -19.03 -8.54 -9.38
N ILE A 140 -18.90 -9.62 -10.15
CA ILE A 140 -18.47 -9.59 -11.55
C ILE A 140 -19.54 -10.28 -12.39
N ASP A 141 -20.15 -9.56 -13.32
CA ASP A 141 -21.28 -10.03 -14.13
C ASP A 141 -22.38 -10.69 -13.26
N GLY A 142 -22.67 -10.08 -12.10
CA GLY A 142 -23.65 -10.58 -11.12
C GLY A 142 -23.18 -11.75 -10.24
N LYS A 143 -21.95 -12.25 -10.40
CA LYS A 143 -21.39 -13.32 -9.56
C LYS A 143 -20.47 -12.77 -8.49
N THR A 144 -20.74 -13.12 -7.24
CA THR A 144 -19.90 -12.77 -6.10
C THR A 144 -18.60 -13.59 -6.08
N LYS A 145 -17.48 -12.91 -5.87
CA LYS A 145 -16.13 -13.43 -5.70
C LYS A 145 -15.50 -12.78 -4.48
N THR A 146 -14.73 -13.55 -3.72
CA THR A 146 -13.98 -13.02 -2.58
C THR A 146 -12.50 -13.11 -2.88
N ILE A 147 -11.79 -12.00 -2.75
CA ILE A 147 -10.33 -11.95 -2.81
C ILE A 147 -9.79 -11.57 -1.43
N ASN A 148 -8.57 -11.99 -1.12
CA ASN A 148 -7.89 -11.62 0.12
C ASN A 148 -6.56 -10.96 -0.21
N ILE A 149 -6.47 -9.66 0.07
CA ILE A 149 -5.29 -8.83 -0.15
C ILE A 149 -4.44 -8.86 1.10
N LEU A 150 -3.21 -9.34 0.98
CA LEU A 150 -2.37 -9.62 2.15
C LEU A 150 -1.47 -8.45 2.54
N ASP A 151 -1.14 -7.58 1.59
CA ASP A 151 -0.15 -6.51 1.79
C ASP A 151 -0.48 -5.25 0.96
N LYS A 152 0.37 -4.23 1.13
CA LYS A 152 0.34 -2.94 0.41
C LYS A 152 0.94 -2.98 -1.00
N GLY A 153 1.26 -4.16 -1.53
CA GLY A 153 1.74 -4.30 -2.89
C GLY A 153 0.67 -3.93 -3.91
N GLU A 154 1.03 -3.84 -5.18
CA GLU A 154 0.04 -3.74 -6.26
C GLU A 154 -0.53 -5.12 -6.57
N TRP A 155 -1.85 -5.22 -6.72
CA TRP A 155 -2.54 -6.49 -6.98
C TRP A 155 -3.22 -6.45 -8.33
N VAL A 156 -3.24 -7.58 -9.04
CA VAL A 156 -3.99 -7.73 -10.29
C VAL A 156 -5.02 -8.83 -10.13
N TYR A 157 -6.27 -8.53 -10.48
CA TYR A 157 -7.35 -9.51 -10.61
C TYR A 157 -7.71 -9.68 -12.08
N ASN A 158 -7.39 -10.84 -12.63
CA ASN A 158 -7.80 -11.21 -13.98
C ASN A 158 -9.20 -11.85 -13.94
N VAL A 159 -10.15 -11.23 -14.65
CA VAL A 159 -11.55 -11.68 -14.69
C VAL A 159 -11.75 -13.02 -15.40
N ASP A 160 -10.94 -13.32 -16.41
CA ASP A 160 -11.20 -14.42 -17.37
C ASP A 160 -10.07 -15.44 -17.51
N ASN A 161 -8.95 -15.24 -16.82
CA ASN A 161 -7.72 -16.02 -16.94
C ASN A 161 -7.11 -16.05 -18.36
N LEU A 162 -7.50 -15.14 -19.27
CA LEU A 162 -6.94 -15.06 -20.63
C LEU A 162 -5.54 -14.43 -20.60
N ASN A 163 -5.38 -13.35 -19.82
CA ASN A 163 -4.08 -12.72 -19.64
C ASN A 163 -3.23 -13.46 -18.58
N SER A 164 -2.00 -13.83 -18.96
CA SER A 164 -1.02 -14.36 -18.02
C SER A 164 -0.14 -13.23 -17.50
N TYR A 165 0.07 -13.22 -16.18
CA TYR A 165 0.90 -12.23 -15.48
C TYR A 165 2.11 -12.93 -14.88
N ILE A 166 3.30 -12.37 -15.10
CA ILE A 166 4.52 -12.78 -14.41
C ILE A 166 4.80 -11.77 -13.30
N GLU A 167 4.92 -12.25 -12.06
CA GLU A 167 5.51 -11.48 -10.96
C GLU A 167 7.03 -11.51 -11.14
N GLY A 168 7.60 -10.39 -11.58
CA GLY A 168 9.05 -10.20 -11.65
C GLY A 168 9.57 -9.57 -10.35
N THR A 169 10.57 -10.18 -9.73
CA THR A 169 11.37 -9.53 -8.69
C THR A 169 12.73 -9.17 -9.29
N VAL A 170 13.01 -7.87 -9.42
CA VAL A 170 14.31 -7.40 -9.91
C VAL A 170 15.22 -7.09 -8.73
N ASP A 171 16.23 -7.93 -8.55
CA ASP A 171 17.26 -7.76 -7.54
C ASP A 171 18.47 -7.02 -8.13
N TYR A 172 18.63 -5.74 -7.76
CA TYR A 172 19.84 -5.00 -8.08
C TYR A 172 20.96 -5.43 -7.12
N ALA A 173 21.97 -6.14 -7.63
CA ALA A 173 23.22 -6.38 -6.91
C ALA A 173 24.23 -5.29 -7.28
N ASP A 174 24.91 -4.75 -6.28
CA ASP A 174 25.99 -3.80 -6.48
C ASP A 174 27.09 -4.43 -7.38
N GLN A 175 27.53 -3.70 -8.40
CA GLN A 175 28.43 -4.21 -9.45
C GLN A 175 29.78 -4.70 -8.88
N SER A 176 30.16 -4.23 -7.69
CA SER A 176 31.37 -4.61 -6.97
C SER A 176 31.42 -6.07 -6.51
N ILE A 177 30.29 -6.81 -6.54
CA ILE A 177 30.18 -8.21 -6.10
C ILE A 177 30.30 -9.21 -7.27
N ARG A 178 30.43 -8.75 -8.52
CA ARG A 178 30.64 -9.64 -9.69
C ARG A 178 32.11 -9.98 -9.93
N ASN A 179 32.76 -10.63 -8.96
CA ASN A 179 33.87 -11.53 -9.26
C ASN A 179 33.39 -12.96 -9.03
N ILE A 180 32.64 -13.48 -10.00
CA ILE A 180 32.29 -14.90 -10.06
C ILE A 180 33.54 -15.63 -10.54
N ASN A 181 34.45 -15.95 -9.62
CA ASN A 181 35.50 -16.92 -9.88
C ASN A 181 34.82 -18.29 -9.98
N ASN A 182 34.98 -18.96 -11.12
CA ASN A 182 34.46 -20.30 -11.45
C ASN A 182 35.10 -21.42 -10.61
N ILE A 183 35.04 -21.33 -9.29
CA ILE A 183 35.49 -22.38 -8.38
C ILE A 183 34.37 -22.63 -7.39
N LYS A 184 33.64 -23.73 -7.61
CA LYS A 184 32.62 -24.35 -6.73
C LYS A 184 32.33 -23.54 -5.46
N ASP A 185 31.44 -22.59 -5.60
CA ASP A 185 31.04 -21.73 -4.50
C ASP A 185 29.87 -22.39 -3.75
N THR A 186 30.17 -23.00 -2.61
CA THR A 186 29.16 -23.50 -1.65
C THR A 186 28.79 -22.44 -0.61
N THR A 187 29.10 -21.16 -0.83
CA THR A 187 28.67 -20.12 0.08
C THR A 187 27.24 -19.69 -0.23
N THR A 188 26.36 -19.90 0.74
CA THR A 188 25.05 -19.28 0.81
C THR A 188 25.23 -17.77 0.66
N THR A 189 24.85 -17.24 -0.49
CA THR A 189 24.80 -15.80 -0.74
C THR A 189 23.88 -15.19 0.30
N LYS A 190 24.47 -14.57 1.34
CA LYS A 190 23.73 -13.72 2.26
C LYS A 190 23.21 -12.54 1.46
N LEU A 191 21.94 -12.65 1.05
CA LEU A 191 21.14 -11.55 0.53
C LEU A 191 21.29 -10.37 1.49
N SER A 192 21.97 -9.31 1.04
CA SER A 192 22.10 -8.06 1.77
C SER A 192 20.72 -7.48 2.06
N ALA A 193 20.51 -7.01 3.29
CA ALA A 193 19.23 -6.46 3.78
C ALA A 193 18.78 -5.18 3.05
N ASP A 194 19.63 -4.61 2.20
CA ASP A 194 19.40 -3.34 1.49
C ASP A 194 18.93 -3.51 0.03
N LYS A 195 18.19 -4.58 -0.28
CA LYS A 195 17.62 -4.78 -1.61
C LYS A 195 16.40 -3.89 -1.82
N ILE A 196 16.47 -3.00 -2.81
CA ILE A 196 15.29 -2.37 -3.40
C ILE A 196 14.59 -3.44 -4.23
N ILE A 197 13.57 -4.07 -3.64
CA ILE A 197 12.68 -5.01 -4.33
C ILE A 197 11.66 -4.18 -5.10
N HIS A 198 11.77 -4.13 -6.42
CA HIS A 198 10.72 -3.59 -7.28
C HIS A 198 9.90 -4.77 -7.84
N LYS A 199 8.58 -4.74 -7.60
CA LYS A 199 7.64 -5.70 -8.17
C LYS A 199 7.04 -5.10 -9.43
N GLU A 200 7.23 -5.75 -10.56
CA GLU A 200 6.65 -5.35 -11.85
C GLU A 200 5.75 -6.47 -12.37
N PHE A 201 4.61 -6.09 -12.95
CA PHE A 201 3.69 -7.00 -13.64
C PHE A 201 3.82 -6.79 -15.15
N PHE A 202 4.18 -7.86 -15.87
CA PHE A 202 4.24 -7.84 -17.33
C PHE A 202 3.02 -8.55 -17.91
N LYS A 203 2.31 -7.88 -18.83
CA LYS A 203 1.33 -8.52 -19.70
C LYS A 203 2.09 -9.29 -20.79
N LEU A 204 1.88 -10.60 -20.85
CA LEU A 204 2.45 -11.46 -21.90
C LEU A 204 1.71 -11.27 -23.21
N GLU A 205 2.33 -10.60 -24.20
CA GLU A 205 1.80 -10.47 -25.57
C GLU A 205 2.59 -11.32 -26.59
N SER A 206 3.49 -12.18 -26.13
CA SER A 206 4.33 -13.04 -26.97
C SER A 206 4.54 -14.42 -26.33
N ASP A 207 4.49 -15.47 -27.15
CA ASP A 207 4.98 -16.79 -26.77
C ASP A 207 6.49 -16.73 -26.58
N PHE A 208 6.96 -16.95 -25.36
CA PHE A 208 8.38 -17.03 -25.08
C PHE A 208 8.84 -18.48 -25.20
N ILE A 209 9.81 -18.73 -26.08
CA ILE A 209 10.62 -19.94 -26.02
C ILE A 209 11.72 -19.67 -25.01
N PHE A 210 11.58 -20.27 -23.82
CA PHE A 210 12.64 -20.28 -22.82
C PHE A 210 13.41 -21.59 -22.94
N GLU A 211 14.72 -21.49 -23.02
CA GLU A 211 15.58 -22.63 -22.74
C GLU A 211 15.65 -22.81 -21.23
N ALA A 212 15.15 -23.95 -20.74
CA ALA A 212 15.27 -24.28 -19.32
C ALA A 212 16.77 -24.35 -18.97
N PRO A 213 17.24 -23.68 -17.91
CA PRO A 213 18.61 -23.85 -17.47
C PRO A 213 18.84 -25.33 -17.15
N GLU A 214 20.02 -25.87 -17.49
CA GLU A 214 20.38 -27.28 -17.22
C GLU A 214 20.19 -27.66 -15.73
N THR A 215 20.20 -26.67 -14.83
CA THR A 215 19.97 -26.84 -13.41
C THR A 215 18.89 -25.89 -12.88
N ILE A 216 17.80 -26.46 -12.37
CA ILE A 216 16.77 -25.74 -11.61
C ILE A 216 17.28 -25.56 -10.17
N SER A 217 17.39 -24.30 -9.72
CA SER A 217 17.74 -24.01 -8.33
C SER A 217 16.50 -24.08 -7.46
N VAL A 218 16.49 -25.00 -6.50
CA VAL A 218 15.38 -25.18 -5.57
C VAL A 218 15.72 -24.49 -4.25
N SER A 219 15.04 -23.39 -3.95
CA SER A 219 15.16 -22.76 -2.63
C SER A 219 14.15 -23.42 -1.67
N LYS A 220 14.65 -24.00 -0.58
CA LYS A 220 13.82 -24.59 0.47
C LYS A 220 13.81 -23.65 1.66
N ASN A 221 12.63 -23.15 2.04
CA ASN A 221 12.49 -22.39 3.26
C ASN A 221 12.75 -23.32 4.46
N ALA A 222 13.79 -23.02 5.24
CA ALA A 222 14.23 -23.86 6.35
C ALA A 222 13.21 -23.92 7.51
N GLN A 223 12.31 -22.94 7.62
CA GLN A 223 11.33 -22.86 8.73
C GLN A 223 9.98 -23.47 8.37
N THR A 224 9.53 -23.32 7.12
CA THR A 224 8.19 -23.79 6.69
C THR A 224 8.22 -25.05 5.84
N GLY A 225 9.41 -25.49 5.40
CA GLY A 225 9.57 -26.64 4.50
C GLY A 225 9.06 -26.40 3.08
N THR A 226 8.55 -25.20 2.79
CA THR A 226 8.01 -24.81 1.47
C THR A 226 9.14 -24.77 0.45
N VAL A 227 8.92 -25.47 -0.66
CA VAL A 227 9.85 -25.53 -1.79
C VAL A 227 9.41 -24.49 -2.82
N HIS A 228 10.23 -23.46 -3.02
CA HIS A 228 10.04 -22.49 -4.09
C HIS A 228 11.00 -22.82 -5.22
N THR A 229 10.43 -23.24 -6.36
CA THR A 229 11.15 -23.38 -7.62
C THR A 229 11.50 -21.98 -8.11
N GLN A 230 12.77 -21.60 -8.10
CA GLN A 230 13.22 -20.35 -8.67
C GLN A 230 13.71 -20.60 -10.09
N THR A 231 12.96 -20.09 -11.07
CA THR A 231 13.41 -20.02 -12.46
C THR A 231 14.09 -18.68 -12.66
N VAL A 232 15.43 -18.68 -12.68
CA VAL A 232 16.21 -17.48 -13.01
C VAL A 232 16.21 -17.34 -14.53
N LEU A 233 15.53 -16.31 -15.04
CA LEU A 233 15.47 -16.00 -16.46
C LEU A 233 16.74 -15.23 -16.87
N TYR A 234 17.54 -15.81 -17.77
CA TYR A 234 18.69 -15.13 -18.34
C TYR A 234 18.27 -14.35 -19.59
N ARG A 235 18.66 -13.08 -19.66
CA ARG A 235 18.56 -12.30 -20.90
C ARG A 235 19.54 -12.89 -21.93
N LEU A 236 19.04 -13.35 -23.07
CA LEU A 236 19.87 -13.77 -24.19
C LEU A 236 20.76 -12.60 -24.65
N PRO A 237 22.10 -12.80 -24.79
CA PRO A 237 22.98 -11.82 -25.39
C PRO A 237 22.49 -11.47 -26.80
N LYS A 238 22.56 -10.18 -27.16
CA LYS A 238 22.10 -9.64 -28.47
C LYS A 238 22.63 -10.40 -29.69
N GLY A 239 23.69 -11.19 -29.58
CA GLY A 239 24.28 -11.97 -30.67
C GLY A 239 23.62 -13.32 -30.98
N ILE A 240 22.75 -13.86 -30.11
CA ILE A 240 22.11 -15.19 -30.30
C ILE A 240 20.65 -15.07 -30.77
N SER A 241 20.06 -13.86 -30.66
CA SER A 241 18.64 -13.57 -30.93
C SER A 241 18.23 -13.57 -32.41
N GLN A 242 19.06 -14.06 -33.33
CA GLN A 242 18.68 -14.22 -34.74
C GLN A 242 18.48 -15.71 -35.05
N VAL A 243 17.34 -16.24 -34.60
CA VAL A 243 16.79 -17.46 -35.18
C VAL A 243 15.93 -17.02 -36.36
N LYS A 244 16.26 -17.56 -37.55
CA LYS A 244 15.52 -17.39 -38.81
C LYS A 244 14.12 -17.99 -38.75
#